data_AF-A0A135SGZ9-F1
#
_entry.id   AF-A0A135SGZ9-F1
#
_cell.length_a   1.000
_cell.length_b   1.000
_cell.length_c   1.000
_cell.angle_alpha   90.00
_cell.angle_beta   90.00
_cell.angle_gamma   90.00
#
_symmetry.space_group_name_H-M   'P 1'
#
loop_
_entity.id
_entity.type
_entity.pdbx_description
1 polymer ?
#
loop_
_entity_poly.entity_id
_entity_poly.type
_entity_poly.pdbx_seq_one_letter_code
_entity_poly.pdbx_strand_id
1 'polypeptide(L)'
;MNWLFDLVNVFSLPVIQSLKGSHKFTSLEDINWSTTHGQQSDARGLFGLEDFASFVTTLAMQKPSTDITGKILPHHVFQLQCIVDATAIWRGWSFDEHGSHQVKSPAASFVPTVQVNFFVGRDGANQDTGYCPVLSTLCEDVFAEHKPEYALFQNCRSLWELGDDFIHLLGVSHMAEGAKDRHEIASRFSPVNSDGLWDYSPYLCGVGLVEGLQLAYSTSMAAWNRIHEPFAFVHLHNMLKERGYLEQSTYVNRLAGLFRAFFKDSIFDDGKIPKDKFAKGFQDVFNRTMEKKSKNKTDGYDGGDLDSLARFRGKSQLVLYQEADWDPSRIPDKVLDPRSAIGIVRLNQARRLSPETGEVQFEETELVRTAMKKGMGDDWLGVSTTLEEAMKTANRCRFLFPPKALVVAEEQEDDGTDWNNLRIFLEDLEAAKIDICKDIVGCRPFSGLNYTEIAWTLMRMFKDIEDELDEQGGPDWRCSGCSVMDSAQGNEERLSVFAKHFDEYFSILPEYMYFAKYENPLRILADRSGVSLPPDLEGAAATFISQESICNVGIM
;
A
#
# COMPACT_ATOMS: atom_id res chain seq x y z
N MET A 1 -10.12 -20.80 21.54
CA MET A 1 -9.50 -22.15 21.45
C MET A 1 -9.55 -22.72 20.05
N ASN A 2 -10.71 -23.00 19.45
CA ASN A 2 -10.78 -23.54 18.06
C ASN A 2 -9.97 -22.72 17.05
N TRP A 3 -10.04 -21.39 17.15
CA TRP A 3 -9.26 -20.48 16.30
C TRP A 3 -7.74 -20.71 16.37
N LEU A 4 -7.17 -20.95 17.56
CA LEU A 4 -5.73 -21.23 17.70
C LEU A 4 -5.34 -22.60 17.12
N PHE A 5 -6.22 -23.60 17.22
CA PHE A 5 -5.98 -24.89 16.57
C PHE A 5 -5.93 -24.73 15.05
N ASP A 6 -6.89 -23.99 14.49
CA ASP A 6 -6.93 -23.75 13.05
C ASP A 6 -5.72 -22.91 12.60
N LEU A 7 -5.31 -21.89 13.39
CA LEU A 7 -4.12 -21.10 13.11
C LEU A 7 -2.87 -21.98 12.99
N VAL A 8 -2.64 -22.86 13.96
CA VAL A 8 -1.50 -23.79 13.98
C VAL A 8 -1.56 -24.76 12.80
N ASN A 9 -2.74 -25.31 12.49
CA ASN A 9 -2.89 -26.23 11.38
C ASN A 9 -2.63 -25.54 10.04
N VAL A 10 -3.17 -24.33 9.84
CA VAL A 10 -2.97 -23.56 8.62
C VAL A 10 -1.50 -23.20 8.42
N PHE A 11 -0.87 -22.67 9.46
CA PHE A 11 0.54 -22.29 9.37
C PHE A 11 1.46 -23.49 9.14
N SER A 12 1.23 -24.60 9.85
CA SER A 12 2.14 -25.75 9.80
C SER A 12 1.97 -26.65 8.57
N LEU A 13 0.81 -26.64 7.91
CA LEU A 13 0.53 -27.60 6.84
C LEU A 13 1.50 -27.50 5.65
N PRO A 14 1.79 -26.32 5.06
CA PRO A 14 2.71 -26.21 3.92
C PRO A 14 4.12 -26.70 4.28
N VAL A 15 4.59 -26.35 5.48
CA VAL A 15 5.89 -26.78 6.01
C VAL A 15 5.95 -28.30 6.15
N ILE A 16 4.93 -28.92 6.74
CA ILE A 16 4.85 -30.37 6.92
C ILE A 16 4.80 -31.09 5.56
N GLN A 17 4.02 -30.58 4.60
CA GLN A 17 3.93 -31.15 3.25
C GLN A 17 5.29 -31.08 2.52
N SER A 18 5.96 -29.93 2.59
CA SER A 18 7.30 -29.72 2.01
C SER A 18 8.36 -30.66 2.61
N LEU A 19 8.39 -30.81 3.94
CA LEU A 19 9.33 -31.71 4.61
C LEU A 19 9.05 -33.20 4.31
N LYS A 20 7.77 -33.59 4.19
CA LYS A 20 7.39 -34.94 3.76
C LYS A 20 7.81 -35.21 2.32
N GLY A 21 7.57 -34.28 1.40
CA GLY A 21 7.94 -34.39 0.00
C GLY A 21 9.45 -34.45 -0.24
N SER A 22 10.24 -33.80 0.63
CA SER A 22 11.71 -33.80 0.55
C SER A 22 12.38 -34.94 1.32
N HIS A 23 11.62 -35.86 1.94
CA HIS A 23 12.12 -36.92 2.83
C HIS A 23 13.00 -36.41 4.00
N LYS A 24 12.89 -35.12 4.35
CA LYS A 24 13.59 -34.50 5.49
C LYS A 24 12.72 -34.40 6.74
N PHE A 25 11.53 -35.02 6.70
CA PHE A 25 10.58 -34.97 7.80
C PHE A 25 11.16 -35.63 9.05
N THR A 26 11.44 -34.82 10.07
CA THR A 26 11.82 -35.23 11.43
C THR A 26 10.62 -35.21 12.36
N SER A 27 10.85 -35.37 13.66
CA SER A 27 9.81 -35.14 14.67
C SER A 27 9.34 -33.68 14.65
N LEU A 28 8.08 -33.41 15.04
CA LEU A 28 7.49 -32.06 14.98
C LEU A 28 8.18 -31.09 15.95
N GLU A 29 8.70 -31.61 17.06
CA GLU A 29 9.42 -30.85 18.07
C GLU A 29 10.83 -30.42 17.63
N ASP A 30 11.42 -31.11 16.64
CA ASP A 30 12.75 -30.80 16.10
C ASP A 30 12.67 -29.80 14.93
N ILE A 31 11.47 -29.53 14.42
CA ILE A 31 11.25 -28.55 13.36
C ILE A 31 11.42 -27.14 13.94
N ASN A 32 12.30 -26.35 13.33
CA ASN A 32 12.41 -24.94 13.65
C ASN A 32 11.30 -24.14 12.95
N TRP A 33 10.19 -23.88 13.65
CA TRP A 33 9.01 -23.17 13.13
C TRP A 33 9.19 -21.65 12.93
N SER A 34 10.38 -21.09 13.20
CA SER A 34 10.63 -19.66 13.01
C SER A 34 10.60 -19.27 11.53
N THR A 35 9.85 -18.22 11.21
CA THR A 35 9.78 -17.52 9.91
C THR A 35 11.11 -16.87 9.49
N THR A 36 11.93 -16.48 10.48
CA THR A 36 13.14 -15.63 10.28
C THR A 36 14.36 -16.39 9.77
N HIS A 37 14.32 -17.72 9.71
CA HIS A 37 15.46 -18.54 9.30
C HIS A 37 15.08 -19.34 8.05
N GLY A 38 15.70 -18.98 6.91
CA GLY A 38 15.54 -19.58 5.57
C GLY A 38 15.92 -21.07 5.43
N GLN A 39 15.59 -21.87 6.44
CA GLN A 39 15.58 -23.33 6.41
C GLN A 39 14.20 -23.90 6.08
N GLN A 40 13.11 -23.13 6.27
CA GLN A 40 11.77 -23.55 5.89
C GLN A 40 11.42 -23.03 4.49
N SER A 41 10.70 -23.84 3.72
CA SER A 41 10.36 -23.58 2.31
C SER A 41 9.81 -22.17 2.09
N ASP A 42 10.07 -21.62 0.90
CA ASP A 42 9.49 -20.38 0.33
C ASP A 42 7.93 -20.36 0.28
N ALA A 43 7.24 -21.28 0.94
CA ALA A 43 5.79 -21.43 0.93
C ALA A 43 5.17 -20.66 2.09
N ARG A 44 4.62 -19.48 1.78
CA ARG A 44 3.79 -18.68 2.66
C ARG A 44 2.60 -19.51 3.17
N GLY A 45 2.36 -19.49 4.48
CA GLY A 45 1.26 -20.22 5.10
C GLY A 45 0.04 -19.37 5.46
N LEU A 46 0.25 -18.08 5.74
CA LEU A 46 -0.78 -17.18 6.25
C LEU A 46 -0.36 -15.72 6.04
N PHE A 47 -1.31 -14.85 5.70
CA PHE A 47 -1.09 -13.40 5.67
C PHE A 47 -1.37 -12.75 7.04
N GLY A 48 -0.50 -11.83 7.44
CA GLY A 48 -0.65 -10.85 8.51
C GLY A 48 -0.25 -11.32 9.91
N LEU A 49 -0.39 -12.62 10.21
CA LEU A 49 -0.10 -13.19 11.53
C LEU A 49 0.99 -14.27 11.49
N GLU A 50 1.89 -14.24 10.51
CA GLU A 50 2.85 -15.31 10.31
C GLU A 50 3.78 -15.51 11.52
N ASP A 51 4.34 -14.43 12.07
CA ASP A 51 5.21 -14.49 13.26
C ASP A 51 4.47 -14.98 14.51
N PHE A 52 3.22 -14.54 14.69
CA PHE A 52 2.38 -15.01 15.80
C PHE A 52 2.00 -16.48 15.64
N ALA A 53 1.68 -16.90 14.43
CA ALA A 53 1.36 -18.29 14.11
C ALA A 53 2.57 -19.21 14.29
N SER A 54 3.76 -18.75 13.86
CA SER A 54 5.06 -19.36 14.12
C SER A 54 5.32 -19.54 15.61
N PHE A 55 5.10 -18.50 16.42
CA PHE A 55 5.23 -18.55 17.87
C PHE A 55 4.27 -19.59 18.49
N VAL A 56 2.98 -19.50 18.19
CA VAL A 56 1.97 -20.42 18.75
C VAL A 56 2.24 -21.85 18.32
N THR A 57 2.66 -22.07 17.07
CA THR A 57 3.03 -23.39 16.54
C THR A 57 4.27 -23.93 17.25
N THR A 58 5.29 -23.09 17.46
CA THR A 58 6.49 -23.46 18.22
C THR A 58 6.11 -23.97 19.60
N LEU A 59 5.18 -23.31 20.30
CA LEU A 59 4.68 -23.76 21.59
C LEU A 59 3.89 -25.07 21.49
N ALA A 60 3.01 -25.17 20.50
CA ALA A 60 2.13 -26.32 20.32
C ALA A 60 2.88 -27.62 19.97
N MET A 61 4.02 -27.51 19.29
CA MET A 61 4.84 -28.65 18.85
C MET A 61 5.91 -29.07 19.86
N GLN A 62 5.97 -28.45 21.06
CA GLN A 62 6.91 -28.87 22.10
C GLN A 62 6.54 -30.25 22.67
N LYS A 63 7.54 -30.96 23.19
CA LYS A 63 7.30 -32.23 23.91
C LYS A 63 6.36 -32.01 25.10
N PRO A 64 5.48 -32.98 25.41
CA PRO A 64 4.66 -32.91 26.60
C PRO A 64 5.50 -32.66 27.86
N SER A 65 5.03 -31.79 28.75
CA SER A 65 5.72 -31.37 29.99
C SER A 65 6.91 -30.43 29.82
N THR A 66 7.15 -29.90 28.61
CA THR A 66 8.12 -28.80 28.43
C THR A 66 7.61 -27.53 29.11
N ASP A 67 8.43 -26.90 29.94
CA ASP A 67 8.11 -25.57 30.49
C ASP A 67 8.22 -24.52 29.37
N ILE A 68 7.10 -23.86 29.10
CA ILE A 68 6.96 -22.84 28.07
C ILE A 68 6.77 -21.44 28.64
N THR A 69 6.64 -21.28 29.96
CA THR A 69 6.27 -20.00 30.57
C THR A 69 7.28 -18.90 30.24
N GLY A 70 8.58 -19.22 30.23
CA GLY A 70 9.64 -18.28 29.85
C GLY A 70 9.66 -17.90 28.36
N LYS A 71 8.92 -18.60 27.49
CA LYS A 71 8.82 -18.31 26.06
C LYS A 71 7.66 -17.35 25.72
N ILE A 72 6.71 -17.17 26.64
CA ILE A 72 5.54 -16.31 26.45
C ILE A 72 5.90 -14.90 26.89
N LEU A 73 6.27 -14.05 25.94
CA LEU A 73 6.61 -12.65 26.17
C LEU A 73 5.36 -11.76 26.20
N PRO A 74 5.42 -10.58 26.85
CA PRO A 74 4.28 -9.67 26.96
C PRO A 74 3.64 -9.28 25.61
N HIS A 75 4.44 -9.10 24.55
CA HIS A 75 3.91 -8.74 23.23
C HIS A 75 3.07 -9.87 22.60
N HIS A 76 3.40 -11.14 22.86
CA HIS A 76 2.58 -12.27 22.41
C HIS A 76 1.20 -12.26 23.08
N VAL A 77 1.17 -11.95 24.39
CA VAL A 77 -0.08 -11.84 25.15
C VAL A 77 -0.89 -10.64 24.63
N PHE A 78 -0.24 -9.51 24.39
CA PHE A 78 -0.87 -8.32 23.84
C PHE A 78 -1.48 -8.57 22.45
N GLN A 79 -0.77 -9.25 21.55
CA GLN A 79 -1.30 -9.58 20.23
C GLN A 79 -2.51 -10.52 20.31
N LEU A 80 -2.45 -11.55 21.17
CA LEU A 80 -3.61 -12.42 21.42
C LEU A 80 -4.80 -11.63 21.99
N GLN A 81 -4.54 -10.69 22.90
CA GLN A 81 -5.56 -9.79 23.45
C GLN A 81 -6.21 -8.95 22.35
N CYS A 82 -5.43 -8.35 21.45
CA CYS A 82 -5.95 -7.61 20.30
C CYS A 82 -6.84 -8.48 19.38
N ILE A 83 -6.46 -9.73 19.14
CA ILE A 83 -7.27 -10.69 18.37
C ILE A 83 -8.62 -10.93 19.06
N VAL A 84 -8.60 -11.21 20.36
CA VAL A 84 -9.81 -11.46 21.16
C VAL A 84 -10.70 -10.22 21.24
N ASP A 85 -10.11 -9.05 21.48
CA ASP A 85 -10.83 -7.78 21.62
C ASP A 85 -11.52 -7.37 20.31
N ALA A 86 -10.84 -7.52 19.17
CA ALA A 86 -11.46 -7.25 17.87
C ALA A 86 -12.70 -8.13 17.64
N THR A 87 -12.62 -9.42 17.97
CA THR A 87 -13.77 -10.34 17.88
C THR A 87 -14.86 -9.98 18.89
N ALA A 88 -14.51 -9.61 20.13
CA ALA A 88 -15.47 -9.21 21.16
C ALA A 88 -16.25 -7.95 20.74
N ILE A 89 -15.55 -6.93 20.26
CA ILE A 89 -16.13 -5.67 19.77
C ILE A 89 -17.09 -5.94 18.62
N TRP A 90 -16.68 -6.73 17.63
CA TRP A 90 -17.54 -7.13 16.52
C TRP A 90 -18.82 -7.84 16.99
N ARG A 91 -18.71 -8.69 18.03
CA ARG A 91 -19.84 -9.38 18.65
C ARG A 91 -20.66 -8.51 19.60
N GLY A 92 -20.36 -7.22 19.67
CA GLY A 92 -21.14 -6.22 20.39
C GLY A 92 -20.70 -6.00 21.84
N TRP A 93 -19.53 -6.52 22.25
CA TRP A 93 -18.98 -6.29 23.58
C TRP A 93 -17.77 -5.35 23.51
N SER A 94 -17.89 -4.17 24.11
CA SER A 94 -16.84 -3.15 24.16
C SER A 94 -16.76 -2.50 25.54
N PHE A 95 -15.79 -1.60 25.70
CA PHE A 95 -15.70 -0.68 26.85
C PHE A 95 -16.12 0.72 26.43
N ASP A 96 -16.68 1.50 27.36
CA ASP A 96 -16.88 2.93 27.18
C ASP A 96 -15.65 3.75 27.62
N GLU A 97 -15.71 5.07 27.43
CA GLU A 97 -14.62 5.99 27.80
C GLU A 97 -14.27 5.95 29.29
N HIS A 98 -15.17 5.43 30.14
CA HIS A 98 -14.98 5.30 31.59
C HIS A 98 -14.60 3.86 32.00
N GLY A 99 -14.35 2.97 31.02
CA GLY A 99 -13.99 1.58 31.26
C GLY A 99 -15.17 0.67 31.64
N SER A 100 -16.42 1.13 31.50
CA SER A 100 -17.61 0.31 31.75
C SER A 100 -17.91 -0.61 30.57
N HIS A 101 -18.33 -1.84 30.83
CA HIS A 101 -18.72 -2.78 29.79
C HIS A 101 -20.01 -2.33 29.09
N GLN A 102 -19.96 -2.25 27.76
CA GLN A 102 -21.14 -2.09 26.89
C GLN A 102 -21.39 -3.38 26.13
N VAL A 103 -22.61 -3.91 26.23
CA VAL A 103 -23.05 -5.08 25.45
C VAL A 103 -24.22 -4.64 24.57
N LYS A 104 -24.03 -4.73 23.26
CA LYS A 104 -25.01 -4.39 22.21
C LYS A 104 -25.20 -5.60 21.31
N SER A 105 -26.19 -5.53 20.42
CA SER A 105 -26.31 -6.52 19.35
C SER A 105 -25.04 -6.53 18.49
N PRO A 106 -24.60 -7.69 17.98
CA PRO A 106 -23.51 -7.77 17.02
C PRO A 106 -23.73 -6.82 15.84
N ALA A 107 -22.65 -6.31 15.27
CA ALA A 107 -22.73 -5.42 14.10
C ALA A 107 -23.34 -6.18 12.91
N ALA A 108 -24.65 -5.96 12.67
CA ALA A 108 -25.46 -6.78 11.77
C ALA A 108 -24.97 -6.77 10.31
N SER A 109 -24.28 -5.71 9.88
CA SER A 109 -23.75 -5.55 8.52
C SER A 109 -22.25 -5.75 8.42
N PHE A 110 -21.54 -6.00 9.52
CA PHE A 110 -20.09 -6.17 9.48
C PHE A 110 -19.73 -7.64 9.22
N VAL A 111 -19.12 -7.88 8.06
CA VAL A 111 -18.54 -9.16 7.68
C VAL A 111 -17.01 -8.98 7.68
N PRO A 112 -16.25 -9.70 8.54
CA PRO A 112 -14.81 -9.49 8.68
C PRO A 112 -14.00 -9.58 7.37
N THR A 113 -14.40 -10.49 6.49
CA THR A 113 -13.71 -10.79 5.22
C THR A 113 -14.07 -9.83 4.08
N VAL A 114 -15.01 -8.90 4.26
CA VAL A 114 -15.56 -8.11 3.14
C VAL A 114 -14.51 -7.23 2.45
N GLN A 115 -13.67 -6.50 3.19
CA GLN A 115 -12.64 -5.67 2.57
C GLN A 115 -11.54 -6.50 1.90
N VAL A 116 -11.23 -7.68 2.46
CA VAL A 116 -10.29 -8.63 1.85
C VAL A 116 -10.86 -9.13 0.53
N ASN A 117 -12.14 -9.50 0.51
CA ASN A 117 -12.81 -9.97 -0.70
C ASN A 117 -12.91 -8.87 -1.76
N PHE A 118 -13.12 -7.61 -1.37
CA PHE A 118 -13.07 -6.48 -2.33
C PHE A 118 -11.69 -6.30 -2.96
N PHE A 119 -10.63 -6.33 -2.15
CA PHE A 119 -9.26 -6.22 -2.64
C PHE A 119 -8.89 -7.36 -3.58
N VAL A 120 -9.16 -8.61 -3.18
CA VAL A 120 -8.85 -9.79 -3.99
C VAL A 120 -9.73 -9.87 -5.23
N GLY A 121 -11.00 -9.43 -5.14
CA GLY A 121 -12.01 -9.56 -6.18
C GLY A 121 -12.90 -10.80 -6.03
N ARG A 122 -13.21 -11.22 -4.80
CA ARG A 122 -14.16 -12.32 -4.49
C ARG A 122 -15.58 -11.80 -4.24
N ASP A 123 -16.57 -12.68 -4.42
CA ASP A 123 -18.00 -12.50 -4.09
C ASP A 123 -18.82 -11.46 -4.86
N GLY A 124 -18.99 -11.66 -6.17
CA GLY A 124 -20.18 -11.24 -6.94
C GLY A 124 -20.40 -9.75 -7.22
N ALA A 125 -19.97 -8.84 -6.35
CA ALA A 125 -19.99 -7.39 -6.61
C ALA A 125 -18.84 -6.94 -7.53
N ASN A 126 -17.80 -7.78 -7.64
CA ASN A 126 -16.48 -7.43 -8.17
C ASN A 126 -15.91 -8.49 -9.13
N GLN A 127 -16.75 -9.27 -9.83
CA GLN A 127 -16.23 -10.31 -10.75
C GLN A 127 -15.27 -9.73 -11.80
N ASP A 128 -15.39 -8.44 -12.11
CA ASP A 128 -14.56 -7.74 -13.09
C ASP A 128 -13.53 -6.77 -12.46
N THR A 129 -13.46 -6.62 -11.13
CA THR A 129 -12.61 -5.60 -10.47
C THR A 129 -11.94 -6.12 -9.19
N GLY A 130 -10.63 -5.92 -9.04
CA GLY A 130 -9.85 -6.42 -7.91
C GLY A 130 -8.48 -6.92 -8.37
N TYR A 131 -7.63 -7.34 -7.44
CA TYR A 131 -6.29 -7.80 -7.80
C TYR A 131 -6.32 -9.06 -8.68
N CYS A 132 -7.04 -10.10 -8.26
CA CYS A 132 -6.99 -11.41 -8.92
C CYS A 132 -7.74 -11.45 -10.26
N PRO A 133 -8.95 -10.88 -10.42
CA PRO A 133 -9.60 -10.83 -11.73
C PRO A 133 -8.74 -10.16 -12.80
N VAL A 134 -8.14 -9.01 -12.47
CA VAL A 134 -7.22 -8.29 -13.37
C VAL A 134 -6.01 -9.14 -13.73
N LEU A 135 -5.42 -9.82 -12.73
CA LEU A 135 -4.28 -10.68 -12.98
C LEU A 135 -4.65 -11.88 -13.86
N SER A 136 -5.83 -12.46 -13.68
CA SER A 136 -6.34 -13.54 -14.53
C SER A 136 -6.51 -13.09 -15.97
N THR A 137 -7.14 -11.93 -16.22
CA THR A 137 -7.27 -11.40 -17.59
C THR A 137 -5.92 -11.05 -18.21
N LEU A 138 -5.02 -10.45 -17.43
CA LEU A 138 -3.65 -10.18 -17.88
C LEU A 138 -2.93 -11.49 -18.24
N CYS A 139 -3.10 -12.55 -17.43
CA CYS A 139 -2.53 -13.88 -17.70
C CYS A 139 -3.07 -14.45 -19.02
N GLU A 140 -4.38 -14.38 -19.24
CA GLU A 140 -5.00 -14.82 -20.50
C GLU A 140 -4.40 -14.08 -21.69
N ASP A 141 -4.33 -12.74 -21.66
CA ASP A 141 -3.76 -11.95 -22.75
C ASP A 141 -2.28 -12.28 -23.01
N VAL A 142 -1.49 -12.32 -21.93
CA VAL A 142 -0.02 -12.47 -21.97
C VAL A 142 0.40 -13.87 -22.43
N PHE A 143 -0.36 -14.92 -22.10
CA PHE A 143 -0.02 -16.30 -22.43
C PHE A 143 -0.79 -16.86 -23.63
N ALA A 144 -1.95 -16.29 -24.00
CA ALA A 144 -2.67 -16.71 -25.21
C ALA A 144 -1.99 -16.24 -26.50
N GLU A 145 -1.42 -15.02 -26.51
CA GLU A 145 -0.72 -14.49 -27.68
C GLU A 145 0.81 -14.52 -27.46
N HIS A 146 1.55 -15.24 -28.31
CA HIS A 146 3.02 -15.20 -28.29
C HIS A 146 3.54 -13.92 -28.95
N LYS A 147 3.31 -12.78 -28.31
CA LYS A 147 3.76 -11.47 -28.78
C LYS A 147 5.00 -10.98 -28.03
N PRO A 148 6.02 -10.42 -28.71
CA PRO A 148 7.22 -9.89 -28.06
C PRO A 148 6.94 -8.85 -26.97
N GLU A 149 5.90 -8.03 -27.12
CA GLU A 149 5.50 -7.02 -26.13
C GLU A 149 5.09 -7.63 -24.78
N TYR A 150 4.52 -8.84 -24.77
CA TYR A 150 4.08 -9.51 -23.54
C TYR A 150 5.21 -10.25 -22.82
N ALA A 151 6.36 -10.45 -23.46
CA ALA A 151 7.48 -11.18 -22.89
C ALA A 151 7.99 -10.56 -21.57
N LEU A 152 7.87 -9.23 -21.39
CA LEU A 152 8.29 -8.57 -20.15
C LEU A 152 7.36 -8.91 -18.97
N PHE A 153 6.05 -9.05 -19.21
CA PHE A 153 5.09 -9.50 -18.20
C PHE A 153 5.23 -10.99 -17.88
N GLN A 154 5.49 -11.84 -18.89
CA GLN A 154 5.74 -13.28 -18.67
C GLN A 154 6.89 -13.51 -17.67
N ASN A 155 7.89 -12.63 -17.69
CA ASN A 155 9.05 -12.69 -16.80
C ASN A 155 8.80 -12.07 -15.41
N CYS A 156 7.60 -11.55 -15.11
CA CYS A 156 7.24 -11.02 -13.79
C CYS A 156 6.73 -12.12 -12.85
N ARG A 157 7.56 -13.13 -12.59
CA ARG A 157 7.19 -14.34 -11.82
C ARG A 157 6.50 -14.05 -10.48
N SER A 158 7.04 -13.12 -9.70
CA SER A 158 6.51 -12.74 -8.38
C SER A 158 5.09 -12.19 -8.45
N LEU A 159 4.70 -11.53 -9.55
CA LEU A 159 3.34 -11.02 -9.75
C LEU A 159 2.32 -12.16 -9.82
N TRP A 160 2.69 -13.23 -10.55
CA TRP A 160 1.84 -14.42 -10.74
C TRP A 160 1.75 -15.25 -9.47
N GLU A 161 2.88 -15.47 -8.80
CA GLU A 161 2.94 -16.24 -7.55
C GLU A 161 2.17 -15.54 -6.43
N LEU A 162 2.27 -14.21 -6.32
CA LEU A 162 1.49 -13.45 -5.34
C LEU A 162 -0.03 -13.55 -5.61
N GLY A 163 -0.43 -13.61 -6.87
CA GLY A 163 -1.84 -13.82 -7.23
C GLY A 163 -2.37 -15.17 -6.77
N ASP A 164 -1.59 -16.23 -6.98
CA ASP A 164 -1.92 -17.58 -6.50
C ASP A 164 -2.04 -17.62 -4.97
N ASP A 165 -1.06 -17.02 -4.27
CA ASP A 165 -1.09 -16.86 -2.83
C ASP A 165 -2.34 -16.11 -2.36
N PHE A 166 -2.71 -15.00 -3.02
CA PHE A 166 -3.92 -14.28 -2.65
C PHE A 166 -5.17 -15.13 -2.82
N ILE A 167 -5.30 -15.87 -3.92
CA ILE A 167 -6.45 -16.74 -4.20
C ILE A 167 -6.62 -17.80 -3.10
N HIS A 168 -5.52 -18.37 -2.61
CA HIS A 168 -5.57 -19.53 -1.72
C HIS A 168 -5.37 -19.22 -0.24
N LEU A 169 -4.77 -18.09 0.11
CA LEU A 169 -4.29 -17.83 1.48
C LEU A 169 -4.77 -16.50 2.08
N LEU A 170 -5.20 -15.51 1.28
CA LEU A 170 -5.66 -14.22 1.79
C LEU A 170 -7.18 -14.20 1.91
N GLY A 171 -7.72 -14.18 3.14
CA GLY A 171 -9.16 -14.16 3.38
C GLY A 171 -9.86 -15.50 3.21
N VAL A 172 -9.11 -16.57 2.92
CA VAL A 172 -9.56 -17.95 2.85
C VAL A 172 -8.47 -18.86 3.43
N SER A 173 -8.86 -19.92 4.12
CA SER A 173 -7.97 -20.99 4.57
C SER A 173 -7.99 -22.16 3.58
N HIS A 174 -6.83 -22.77 3.29
CA HIS A 174 -6.79 -24.03 2.53
C HIS A 174 -7.59 -25.16 3.21
N MET A 175 -7.82 -25.09 4.52
CA MET A 175 -8.66 -26.06 5.23
C MET A 175 -10.16 -25.85 4.94
N ALA A 176 -10.54 -24.68 4.42
CA ALA A 176 -11.92 -24.33 4.11
C ALA A 176 -12.47 -25.10 2.91
N GLU A 177 -11.61 -25.53 1.98
CA GLU A 177 -11.96 -26.41 0.85
C GLU A 177 -12.38 -27.82 1.28
N GLY A 178 -12.19 -28.15 2.57
CA GLY A 178 -12.48 -29.44 3.14
C GLY A 178 -11.38 -30.47 2.89
N ALA A 179 -11.27 -31.43 3.81
CA ALA A 179 -10.35 -32.56 3.65
C ALA A 179 -10.84 -33.45 2.49
N LYS A 180 -10.18 -33.36 1.34
CA LYS A 180 -10.40 -34.25 0.18
C LYS A 180 -9.85 -35.65 0.46
N ASP A 181 -8.89 -35.75 1.38
CA ASP A 181 -8.23 -37.00 1.74
C ASP A 181 -8.24 -37.30 3.25
N ARG A 182 -8.16 -38.58 3.64
CA ARG A 182 -8.23 -39.01 5.06
C ARG A 182 -7.06 -38.52 5.92
N HIS A 183 -6.04 -37.95 5.29
CA HIS A 183 -4.81 -37.46 5.91
C HIS A 183 -4.77 -35.93 6.01
N GLU A 184 -5.79 -35.22 5.52
CA GLU A 184 -5.92 -33.77 5.62
C GLU A 184 -6.67 -33.38 6.90
N ILE A 185 -6.21 -32.32 7.56
CA ILE A 185 -6.79 -31.85 8.80
C ILE A 185 -7.93 -30.89 8.45
N ALA A 186 -9.17 -31.31 8.71
CA ALA A 186 -10.32 -30.43 8.55
C ALA A 186 -10.32 -29.32 9.62
N SER A 187 -10.81 -28.14 9.24
CA SER A 187 -11.05 -27.04 10.18
C SER A 187 -11.89 -27.49 11.38
N ARG A 188 -11.54 -27.01 12.58
CA ARG A 188 -12.36 -27.19 13.80
C ARG A 188 -13.71 -26.49 13.72
N PHE A 189 -13.88 -25.58 12.78
CA PHE A 189 -15.14 -24.91 12.49
C PHE A 189 -15.94 -25.59 11.37
N SER A 190 -15.42 -26.64 10.72
CA SER A 190 -16.09 -27.35 9.62
C SER A 190 -17.57 -27.72 9.82
N PRO A 191 -18.09 -28.00 11.04
CA PRO A 191 -19.53 -28.26 11.20
C PRO A 191 -20.43 -27.03 10.99
N VAL A 192 -19.88 -25.82 11.02
CA VAL A 192 -20.64 -24.56 10.98
C VAL A 192 -20.12 -23.60 9.92
N ASN A 193 -18.81 -23.47 9.80
CA ASN A 193 -18.12 -22.61 8.86
C ASN A 193 -16.69 -23.12 8.63
N SER A 194 -16.39 -23.68 7.47
CA SER A 194 -15.06 -24.25 7.19
C SER A 194 -13.94 -23.21 7.13
N ASP A 195 -14.26 -21.92 6.97
CA ASP A 195 -13.30 -20.81 6.96
C ASP A 195 -13.32 -19.96 8.25
N GLY A 196 -13.69 -20.59 9.38
CA GLY A 196 -13.80 -19.89 10.66
C GLY A 196 -12.51 -19.22 11.17
N LEU A 197 -11.35 -19.49 10.59
CA LEU A 197 -10.10 -18.77 10.90
C LEU A 197 -10.21 -17.29 10.48
N TRP A 198 -10.66 -17.02 9.26
CA TRP A 198 -10.84 -15.68 8.71
C TRP A 198 -12.18 -15.08 9.15
N ASP A 199 -13.28 -15.82 9.02
CA ASP A 199 -14.64 -15.32 9.27
C ASP A 199 -14.94 -14.95 10.73
N TYR A 200 -14.12 -15.39 11.68
CA TYR A 200 -14.26 -15.04 13.09
C TYR A 200 -13.14 -14.14 13.64
N SER A 201 -12.26 -13.63 12.79
CA SER A 201 -11.11 -12.81 13.22
C SER A 201 -10.99 -11.51 12.41
N PRO A 202 -11.72 -10.45 12.83
CA PRO A 202 -11.55 -9.11 12.25
C PRO A 202 -10.10 -8.61 12.31
N TYR A 203 -9.35 -8.99 13.35
CA TYR A 203 -7.94 -8.64 13.48
C TYR A 203 -7.10 -9.26 12.37
N LEU A 204 -7.22 -10.58 12.14
CA LEU A 204 -6.52 -11.29 11.05
C LEU A 204 -6.89 -10.71 9.68
N CYS A 205 -8.18 -10.44 9.43
CA CYS A 205 -8.62 -9.80 8.19
C CYS A 205 -7.93 -8.44 7.98
N GLY A 206 -7.85 -7.62 9.03
CA GLY A 206 -7.19 -6.31 8.98
C GLY A 206 -5.69 -6.40 8.69
N VAL A 207 -4.94 -7.18 9.49
CA VAL A 207 -3.49 -7.29 9.30
C VAL A 207 -3.11 -8.03 8.02
N GLY A 208 -3.91 -9.03 7.60
CA GLY A 208 -3.72 -9.75 6.36
C GLY A 208 -3.97 -8.86 5.14
N LEU A 209 -4.98 -7.99 5.18
CA LEU A 209 -5.21 -7.01 4.13
C LEU A 209 -4.08 -5.98 4.02
N VAL A 210 -3.58 -5.50 5.16
CA VAL A 210 -2.47 -4.56 5.22
C VAL A 210 -1.22 -5.16 4.57
N GLU A 211 -0.87 -6.40 4.90
CA GLU A 211 0.24 -7.10 4.25
C GLU A 211 -0.03 -7.32 2.75
N GLY A 212 -1.24 -7.76 2.38
CA GLY A 212 -1.61 -7.96 0.98
C GLY A 212 -1.47 -6.70 0.13
N LEU A 213 -1.94 -5.55 0.62
CA LEU A 213 -1.80 -4.26 -0.06
C LEU A 213 -0.33 -3.83 -0.21
N GLN A 214 0.50 -4.07 0.81
CA GLN A 214 1.92 -3.77 0.77
C GLN A 214 2.65 -4.64 -0.27
N LEU A 215 2.37 -5.95 -0.29
CA LEU A 215 2.99 -6.88 -1.24
C LEU A 215 2.51 -6.62 -2.68
N ALA A 216 1.22 -6.34 -2.86
CA ALA A 216 0.68 -5.95 -4.17
C ALA A 216 1.39 -4.70 -4.69
N TYR A 217 1.49 -3.65 -3.87
CA TYR A 217 2.22 -2.43 -4.24
C TYR A 217 3.67 -2.74 -4.65
N SER A 218 4.42 -3.43 -3.80
CA SER A 218 5.85 -3.63 -3.99
C SER A 218 6.15 -4.54 -5.19
N THR A 219 5.37 -5.59 -5.36
CA THR A 219 5.46 -6.50 -6.51
C THR A 219 5.07 -5.80 -7.80
N SER A 220 4.03 -4.96 -7.80
CA SER A 220 3.70 -4.13 -8.95
C SER A 220 4.81 -3.14 -9.30
N MET A 221 5.46 -2.50 -8.32
CA MET A 221 6.59 -1.61 -8.60
C MET A 221 7.78 -2.36 -9.21
N ALA A 222 8.06 -3.58 -8.73
CA ALA A 222 9.07 -4.45 -9.32
C ALA A 222 8.73 -4.83 -10.77
N ALA A 223 7.46 -5.15 -11.05
CA ALA A 223 6.98 -5.42 -12.42
C ALA A 223 7.10 -4.17 -13.30
N TRP A 224 6.67 -3.00 -12.81
CA TRP A 224 6.77 -1.70 -13.50
C TRP A 224 8.20 -1.31 -13.85
N ASN A 225 9.16 -1.70 -13.00
CA ASN A 225 10.57 -1.50 -13.27
C ASN A 225 11.10 -2.38 -14.44
N ARG A 226 10.40 -3.47 -14.77
CA ARG A 226 10.72 -4.35 -15.91
C ARG A 226 10.07 -3.86 -17.20
N ILE A 227 8.78 -3.56 -17.17
CA ILE A 227 7.99 -3.10 -18.31
C ILE A 227 8.31 -1.63 -18.68
N HIS A 228 7.91 -1.21 -19.87
CA HIS A 228 8.29 0.11 -20.43
C HIS A 228 7.13 1.10 -20.47
N GLU A 229 5.91 0.60 -20.53
CA GLU A 229 4.67 1.32 -20.80
C GLU A 229 4.35 2.37 -19.73
N PRO A 230 4.43 2.09 -18.40
CA PRO A 230 4.21 3.12 -17.38
C PRO A 230 5.21 4.28 -17.47
N PHE A 231 6.45 3.97 -17.83
CA PHE A 231 7.49 4.97 -18.01
C PHE A 231 7.29 5.78 -19.29
N ALA A 232 7.06 5.12 -20.43
CA ALA A 232 6.79 5.75 -21.71
C ALA A 232 5.54 6.64 -21.65
N PHE A 233 4.47 6.17 -21.00
CA PHE A 233 3.23 6.90 -20.80
C PHE A 233 3.47 8.30 -20.21
N VAL A 234 4.20 8.42 -19.11
CA VAL A 234 4.40 9.72 -18.45
C VAL A 234 5.21 10.68 -19.31
N HIS A 235 6.20 10.17 -20.04
CA HIS A 235 7.05 10.96 -20.94
C HIS A 235 6.29 11.41 -22.20
N LEU A 236 5.52 10.51 -22.81
CA LEU A 236 4.66 10.83 -23.96
C LEU A 236 3.55 11.80 -23.56
N HIS A 237 2.87 11.56 -22.43
CA HIS A 237 1.91 12.49 -21.86
C HIS A 237 2.53 13.90 -21.71
N ASN A 238 3.76 13.97 -21.18
CA ASN A 238 4.44 15.25 -21.03
C ASN A 238 4.68 15.95 -22.35
N MET A 239 5.17 15.22 -23.34
CA MET A 239 5.42 15.76 -24.67
C MET A 239 4.12 16.24 -25.33
N LEU A 240 3.06 15.43 -25.31
CA LEU A 240 1.78 15.77 -25.92
C LEU A 240 1.15 17.00 -25.25
N LYS A 241 1.23 17.09 -23.91
CA LYS A 241 0.77 18.26 -23.15
C LYS A 241 1.54 19.53 -23.51
N GLU A 242 2.87 19.49 -23.48
CA GLU A 242 3.70 20.67 -23.78
C GLU A 242 3.60 21.10 -25.26
N ARG A 243 3.27 20.17 -26.17
CA ARG A 243 2.99 20.46 -27.58
C ARG A 243 1.55 20.87 -27.88
N GLY A 244 0.67 20.89 -26.87
CA GLY A 244 -0.72 21.33 -27.03
C GLY A 244 -1.66 20.33 -27.70
N TYR A 245 -1.31 19.03 -27.71
CA TYR A 245 -2.16 17.96 -28.24
C TYR A 245 -3.17 17.45 -27.22
N LEU A 246 -2.91 17.62 -25.92
CA LEU A 246 -3.83 17.23 -24.85
C LEU A 246 -4.53 18.47 -24.29
N GLU A 247 -5.85 18.41 -24.18
CA GLU A 247 -6.63 19.44 -23.49
C GLU A 247 -6.35 19.44 -21.98
N GLN A 248 -6.58 20.60 -21.34
CA GLN A 248 -6.20 20.85 -19.94
C GLN A 248 -7.02 20.03 -18.91
N SER A 249 -8.13 19.39 -19.30
CA SER A 249 -9.12 18.80 -18.37
C SER A 249 -9.36 17.28 -18.49
N THR A 250 -8.45 16.51 -19.09
CA THR A 250 -8.68 15.05 -19.30
C THR A 250 -8.26 14.19 -18.11
N TYR A 251 -8.88 13.02 -17.91
CA TYR A 251 -8.56 12.10 -16.81
C TYR A 251 -7.14 11.54 -16.88
N VAL A 252 -6.59 11.44 -18.09
CA VAL A 252 -5.20 11.13 -18.38
C VAL A 252 -4.25 12.08 -17.65
N ASN A 253 -4.57 13.38 -17.61
CA ASN A 253 -3.79 14.36 -16.86
C ASN A 253 -3.77 14.05 -15.36
N ARG A 254 -4.85 13.47 -14.80
CA ARG A 254 -4.90 13.06 -13.39
C ARG A 254 -4.02 11.85 -13.14
N LEU A 255 -4.07 10.83 -14.00
CA LEU A 255 -3.22 9.63 -13.85
C LEU A 255 -1.73 9.97 -14.04
N ALA A 256 -1.39 10.73 -15.08
CA ALA A 256 -0.03 11.20 -15.30
C ALA A 256 0.43 12.17 -14.19
N GLY A 257 -0.47 13.01 -13.68
CA GLY A 257 -0.25 13.87 -12.52
C GLY A 257 0.06 13.08 -11.26
N LEU A 258 -0.68 11.99 -11.00
CA LEU A 258 -0.43 11.06 -9.91
C LEU A 258 0.97 10.43 -10.03
N PHE A 259 1.34 9.93 -11.21
CA PHE A 259 2.66 9.34 -11.43
C PHE A 259 3.78 10.35 -11.20
N ARG A 260 3.59 11.60 -11.64
CA ARG A 260 4.52 12.70 -11.33
C ARG A 260 4.56 12.97 -9.83
N ALA A 261 3.42 13.03 -9.15
CA ALA A 261 3.38 13.28 -7.72
C ALA A 261 4.13 12.21 -6.92
N PHE A 262 4.08 10.95 -7.36
CA PHE A 262 4.65 9.81 -6.64
C PHE A 262 6.08 9.49 -7.05
N PHE A 263 6.42 9.64 -8.32
CA PHE A 263 7.65 9.09 -8.90
C PHE A 263 8.48 10.10 -9.68
N LYS A 264 8.21 11.40 -9.60
CA LYS A 264 8.93 12.46 -10.33
C LYS A 264 10.44 12.28 -10.31
N ASP A 265 11.02 12.07 -9.13
CA ASP A 265 12.48 11.94 -8.95
C ASP A 265 13.03 10.59 -9.48
N SER A 266 12.16 9.61 -9.72
CA SER A 266 12.51 8.29 -10.27
C SER A 266 12.34 8.19 -11.78
N ILE A 267 11.47 9.02 -12.38
CA ILE A 267 11.11 8.93 -13.81
C ILE A 267 11.64 10.10 -14.65
N PHE A 268 12.07 11.20 -14.01
CA PHE A 268 12.71 12.34 -14.67
C PHE A 268 14.10 12.62 -14.10
N ASP A 269 14.98 13.19 -14.92
CA ASP A 269 16.34 13.53 -14.52
C ASP A 269 16.35 14.62 -13.44
N ASP A 270 16.85 14.32 -12.25
CA ASP A 270 16.75 15.18 -11.05
C ASP A 270 15.32 15.67 -10.77
N GLY A 271 14.31 14.90 -11.17
CA GLY A 271 12.90 15.31 -11.10
C GLY A 271 12.53 16.46 -12.05
N LYS A 272 13.40 16.89 -12.96
CA LYS A 272 13.13 17.99 -13.89
C LYS A 272 12.29 17.48 -15.06
N ILE A 273 11.05 17.96 -15.12
CA ILE A 273 10.14 17.66 -16.22
C ILE A 273 10.61 18.42 -17.47
N PRO A 274 10.99 17.74 -18.57
CA PRO A 274 11.45 18.39 -19.78
C PRO A 274 10.37 19.29 -20.40
N LYS A 275 10.75 20.47 -20.89
CA LYS A 275 9.87 21.34 -21.70
C LYS A 275 10.14 21.22 -23.20
N ASP A 276 11.31 20.70 -23.55
CA ASP A 276 11.74 20.42 -24.91
C ASP A 276 12.61 19.16 -24.92
N LYS A 277 13.08 18.75 -26.12
CA LYS A 277 14.02 17.63 -26.32
C LYS A 277 13.59 16.34 -25.60
N PHE A 278 12.28 16.08 -25.63
CA PHE A 278 11.63 15.00 -24.89
C PHE A 278 12.28 13.63 -25.11
N ALA A 279 12.60 13.26 -26.35
CA ALA A 279 13.23 11.98 -26.67
C ALA A 279 14.62 11.85 -26.06
N LYS A 280 15.43 12.92 -26.07
CA LYS A 280 16.70 12.93 -25.35
C LYS A 280 16.50 12.72 -23.84
N GLY A 281 15.55 13.44 -23.24
CA GLY A 281 15.24 13.28 -21.81
C GLY A 281 14.79 11.87 -21.45
N PHE A 282 14.00 11.23 -22.31
CA PHE A 282 13.60 9.83 -22.17
C PHE A 282 14.81 8.88 -22.30
N GLN A 283 15.60 9.01 -23.36
CA GLN A 283 16.77 8.16 -23.62
C GLN A 283 17.82 8.28 -22.52
N ASP A 284 18.07 9.48 -21.99
CA ASP A 284 19.04 9.71 -20.92
C ASP A 284 18.63 8.96 -19.62
N VAL A 285 17.34 8.92 -19.29
CA VAL A 285 16.84 8.14 -18.14
C VAL A 285 16.81 6.64 -18.45
N PHE A 286 16.41 6.26 -19.67
CA PHE A 286 16.35 4.88 -20.12
C PHE A 286 17.73 4.19 -20.12
N ASN A 287 18.73 4.84 -20.71
CA ASN A 287 20.10 4.30 -20.80
C ASN A 287 20.74 4.12 -19.42
N ARG A 288 20.59 5.10 -18.52
CA ARG A 288 21.06 4.98 -17.12
C ARG A 288 20.40 3.82 -16.37
N THR A 289 19.13 3.55 -16.66
CA THR A 289 18.39 2.43 -16.08
C THR A 289 18.95 1.09 -16.57
N MET A 290 19.24 0.97 -17.87
CA MET A 290 19.83 -0.23 -18.47
C MET A 290 21.25 -0.52 -17.94
N GLU A 291 22.07 0.52 -17.75
CA GLU A 291 23.42 0.38 -17.16
C GLU A 291 23.38 -0.15 -15.72
N LYS A 292 22.35 0.23 -14.94
CA LYS A 292 22.15 -0.26 -13.56
C LYS A 292 21.62 -1.69 -13.51
N LYS A 293 20.79 -2.12 -14.48
CA LYS A 293 20.26 -3.51 -14.56
C LYS A 293 21.38 -4.56 -14.68
N SER A 294 22.54 -4.20 -15.24
CA SER A 294 23.70 -5.10 -15.30
C SER A 294 24.28 -5.49 -13.93
N LYS A 295 23.89 -4.83 -12.83
CA LYS A 295 24.50 -5.03 -11.50
C LYS A 295 23.59 -5.68 -10.45
N ASN A 296 22.26 -5.61 -10.60
CA ASN A 296 21.31 -6.12 -9.61
C ASN A 296 20.67 -7.42 -10.09
N LYS A 297 20.99 -8.52 -9.40
CA LYS A 297 20.72 -9.91 -9.81
C LYS A 297 19.66 -10.60 -8.96
N THR A 298 18.82 -9.85 -8.26
CA THR A 298 17.82 -10.41 -7.34
C THR A 298 16.49 -10.60 -8.04
N ASP A 299 16.33 -11.76 -8.68
CA ASP A 299 15.05 -12.43 -8.82
C ASP A 299 14.76 -13.14 -7.49
N GLY A 300 14.34 -12.35 -6.50
CA GLY A 300 13.87 -12.86 -5.21
C GLY A 300 12.37 -12.64 -5.11
N TYR A 301 11.67 -13.65 -4.60
CA TYR A 301 10.23 -13.65 -4.29
C TYR A 301 9.82 -12.49 -3.35
N ASP A 302 10.79 -11.89 -2.65
CA ASP A 302 10.58 -10.70 -1.85
C ASP A 302 10.48 -9.43 -2.71
N GLY A 303 9.27 -8.86 -2.77
CA GLY A 303 9.06 -7.45 -3.08
C GLY A 303 9.71 -6.48 -2.07
N GLY A 304 10.84 -6.85 -1.45
CA GLY A 304 11.33 -6.29 -0.20
C GLY A 304 12.36 -5.17 -0.31
N ASP A 305 12.91 -4.89 -1.50
CA ASP A 305 13.85 -3.76 -1.65
C ASP A 305 13.52 -2.88 -2.85
N LEU A 306 12.62 -1.92 -2.61
CA LEU A 306 12.29 -0.87 -3.57
C LEU A 306 13.48 0.08 -3.84
N ASP A 307 14.46 0.18 -2.93
CA ASP A 307 15.65 1.02 -3.14
C ASP A 307 16.58 0.41 -4.20
N SER A 308 16.55 -0.91 -4.37
CA SER A 308 17.29 -1.64 -5.41
C SER A 308 16.76 -1.41 -6.83
N LEU A 309 15.51 -0.95 -6.98
CA LEU A 309 14.90 -0.76 -8.29
C LEU A 309 15.58 0.37 -9.06
N ALA A 310 15.62 0.24 -10.40
CA ALA A 310 16.25 1.26 -11.23
C ALA A 310 15.31 2.46 -11.43
N ARG A 311 13.99 2.21 -11.48
CA ARG A 311 12.87 3.16 -11.58
C ARG A 311 11.83 2.83 -10.50
N PHE A 312 10.88 3.75 -10.28
CA PHE A 312 9.74 3.55 -9.36
C PHE A 312 10.15 3.14 -7.93
N ARG A 313 11.14 3.83 -7.35
CA ARG A 313 11.66 3.57 -5.99
C ARG A 313 10.80 4.17 -4.88
N GLY A 314 9.65 4.75 -5.23
CA GLY A 314 8.76 5.35 -4.23
C GLY A 314 8.35 4.28 -3.24
N LYS A 315 8.40 4.60 -1.95
CA LYS A 315 7.88 3.72 -0.89
C LYS A 315 6.52 4.26 -0.47
N SER A 316 5.52 3.38 -0.40
CA SER A 316 4.25 3.71 0.25
C SER A 316 4.45 3.86 1.76
N GLN A 317 3.49 4.47 2.46
CA GLN A 317 3.58 4.54 3.92
C GLN A 317 3.58 3.14 4.52
N LEU A 318 2.78 2.21 3.99
CA LEU A 318 2.78 0.82 4.46
C LEU A 318 4.16 0.16 4.36
N VAL A 319 4.88 0.37 3.26
CA VAL A 319 6.26 -0.15 3.10
C VAL A 319 7.19 0.47 4.15
N LEU A 320 7.11 1.79 4.39
CA LEU A 320 7.94 2.45 5.40
C LEU A 320 7.70 1.91 6.81
N TYR A 321 6.44 1.69 7.19
CA TYR A 321 6.11 1.11 8.49
C TYR A 321 6.61 -0.33 8.60
N GLN A 322 6.42 -1.15 7.57
CA GLN A 322 6.91 -2.53 7.56
C GLN A 322 8.44 -2.60 7.70
N GLU A 323 9.20 -1.82 6.92
CA GLU A 323 10.67 -1.76 7.01
C GLU A 323 11.16 -1.27 8.39
N ALA A 324 10.34 -0.45 9.05
CA ALA A 324 10.56 0.03 10.40
C ALA A 324 10.00 -0.92 11.47
N ASP A 325 9.56 -2.13 11.10
CA ASP A 325 9.02 -3.14 12.02
C ASP A 325 7.80 -2.62 12.81
N TRP A 326 6.96 -1.86 12.11
CA TRP A 326 5.78 -1.16 12.62
C TRP A 326 6.04 -0.16 13.76
N ASP A 327 7.30 0.21 14.00
CA ASP A 327 7.69 1.26 14.93
C ASP A 327 7.90 2.58 14.16
N PRO A 328 6.98 3.55 14.28
CA PRO A 328 7.10 4.82 13.58
C PRO A 328 8.42 5.54 13.88
N SER A 329 8.99 5.38 15.08
CA SER A 329 10.22 6.05 15.50
C SER A 329 11.45 5.55 14.74
N ARG A 330 11.42 4.29 14.26
CA ARG A 330 12.50 3.66 13.48
C ARG A 330 12.55 4.14 12.03
N ILE A 331 11.51 4.81 11.52
CA ILE A 331 11.50 5.38 10.16
C ILE A 331 12.53 6.53 10.08
N PRO A 332 13.51 6.50 9.16
CA PRO A 332 14.48 7.58 9.03
C PRO A 332 13.87 8.86 8.43
N ASP A 333 14.26 10.04 8.94
CA ASP A 333 13.81 11.34 8.43
C ASP A 333 14.07 11.55 6.93
N LYS A 334 15.16 10.97 6.40
CA LYS A 334 15.55 11.08 4.99
C LYS A 334 14.55 10.51 3.99
N VAL A 335 13.81 9.47 4.39
CA VAL A 335 12.82 8.80 3.52
C VAL A 335 11.39 9.27 3.80
N LEU A 336 11.20 10.02 4.87
CA LEU A 336 9.91 10.46 5.31
C LEU A 336 9.44 11.64 4.46
N ASP A 337 8.20 11.58 3.96
CA ASP A 337 7.62 12.73 3.29
C ASP A 337 7.27 13.79 4.34
N PRO A 338 7.80 15.03 4.24
CA PRO A 338 7.40 16.14 5.12
C PRO A 338 5.89 16.39 5.22
N ARG A 339 5.10 15.92 4.25
CA ARG A 339 3.65 16.07 4.21
C ARG A 339 2.87 14.87 4.76
N SER A 340 3.53 13.80 5.21
CA SER A 340 2.88 12.72 5.97
C SER A 340 2.51 13.21 7.37
N ALA A 341 1.56 12.55 8.02
CA ALA A 341 1.17 12.88 9.39
C ALA A 341 2.36 12.75 10.35
N ILE A 342 3.13 11.65 10.25
CA ILE A 342 4.33 11.48 11.06
C ILE A 342 5.42 12.52 10.71
N GLY A 343 5.54 12.92 9.43
CA GLY A 343 6.42 13.99 8.99
C GLY A 343 6.05 15.33 9.62
N ILE A 344 4.76 15.64 9.68
CA ILE A 344 4.25 16.86 10.33
C ILE A 344 4.50 16.80 11.84
N VAL A 345 4.29 15.65 12.50
CA VAL A 345 4.58 15.49 13.94
C VAL A 345 6.06 15.76 14.22
N ARG A 346 6.97 15.13 13.46
CA ARG A 346 8.43 15.31 13.66
C ARG A 346 8.92 16.72 13.31
N LEU A 347 8.38 17.35 12.26
CA LEU A 347 8.66 18.75 11.97
C LEU A 347 8.24 19.67 13.14
N ASN A 348 7.08 19.40 13.75
CA ASN A 348 6.65 20.16 14.93
C ASN A 348 7.53 19.89 16.16
N GLN A 349 8.05 18.67 16.32
CA GLN A 349 9.00 18.35 17.40
C GLN A 349 10.36 19.04 17.21
N ALA A 350 10.79 19.25 15.95
CA ALA A 350 11.98 20.02 15.59
C ALA A 350 11.80 21.54 15.76
N ARG A 351 10.57 22.01 16.05
CA ARG A 351 10.27 23.42 16.25
C ARG A 351 10.82 23.91 17.59
N ARG A 352 11.48 25.07 17.56
CA ARG A 352 12.03 25.79 18.72
C ARG A 352 11.55 27.24 18.69
N LEU A 353 11.31 27.82 19.86
CA LEU A 353 11.08 29.27 19.98
C LEU A 353 12.41 29.91 20.37
N SER A 354 12.87 30.87 19.57
CA SER A 354 14.03 31.69 19.92
C SER A 354 13.68 32.50 21.18
N PRO A 355 14.40 32.30 22.30
CA PRO A 355 14.14 33.06 23.53
C PRO A 355 14.36 34.56 23.37
N GLU A 356 15.21 34.94 22.42
CA GLU A 356 15.68 36.32 22.23
C GLU A 356 14.79 37.11 21.26
N THR A 357 14.26 36.45 20.22
CA THR A 357 13.46 37.11 19.18
C THR A 357 11.97 36.77 19.25
N GLY A 358 11.60 35.71 19.99
CA GLY A 358 10.24 35.17 19.99
C GLY A 358 9.84 34.51 18.67
N GLU A 359 10.76 34.42 17.70
CA GLU A 359 10.53 33.82 16.39
C GLU A 359 10.65 32.30 16.46
N VAL A 360 9.87 31.63 15.60
CA VAL A 360 9.94 30.19 15.41
C VAL A 360 11.20 29.86 14.61
N GLN A 361 12.06 29.01 15.16
CA GLN A 361 13.20 28.43 14.47
C GLN A 361 13.06 26.92 14.42
N PHE A 362 13.61 26.28 13.40
CA PHE A 362 13.64 24.83 13.28
C PHE A 362 15.05 24.32 13.56
N GLU A 363 15.14 23.26 14.34
CA GLU A 363 16.36 22.46 14.42
C GLU A 363 16.69 21.92 13.02
N GLU A 364 17.96 21.99 12.62
CA GLU A 364 18.38 21.62 11.26
C GLU A 364 18.43 20.09 11.08
N THR A 365 17.25 19.48 11.00
CA THR A 365 17.11 18.05 10.72
C THR A 365 17.13 17.79 9.21
N GLU A 366 17.35 16.53 8.82
CA GLU A 366 17.25 16.13 7.42
C GLU A 366 15.83 16.28 6.86
N LEU A 367 14.81 16.10 7.72
CA LEU A 367 13.42 16.32 7.38
C LEU A 367 13.13 17.81 7.09
N VAL A 368 13.67 18.73 7.89
CA VAL A 368 13.55 20.18 7.67
C VAL A 368 14.24 20.58 6.36
N ARG A 369 15.46 20.08 6.10
CA ARG A 369 16.16 20.31 4.82
C ARG A 369 15.35 19.79 3.62
N THR A 370 14.72 18.62 3.77
CA THR A 370 13.87 18.03 2.72
C THR A 370 12.59 18.84 2.50
N ALA A 371 11.95 19.31 3.58
CA ALA A 371 10.77 20.18 3.51
C ALA A 371 11.07 21.47 2.75
N MET A 372 12.16 22.15 3.12
CA MET A 372 12.64 23.35 2.45
C MET A 372 12.94 23.12 0.96
N LYS A 373 13.63 22.02 0.62
CA LYS A 373 13.89 21.65 -0.77
C LYS A 373 12.61 21.40 -1.57
N LYS A 374 11.56 20.86 -0.94
CA LYS A 374 10.23 20.66 -1.53
C LYS A 374 9.39 21.95 -1.60
N GLY A 375 9.97 23.12 -1.29
CA GLY A 375 9.32 24.42 -1.37
C GLY A 375 8.34 24.69 -0.22
N MET A 376 8.45 23.96 0.90
CA MET A 376 7.74 24.31 2.13
C MET A 376 8.52 25.46 2.78
N GLY A 377 8.15 26.70 2.45
CA GLY A 377 8.79 27.90 3.00
C GLY A 377 8.50 28.12 4.48
N ASP A 378 9.10 29.15 5.06
CA ASP A 378 8.92 29.54 6.47
C ASP A 378 7.46 29.87 6.81
N ASP A 379 6.61 30.21 5.84
CA ASP A 379 5.16 30.33 6.07
C ASP A 379 4.50 28.95 6.24
N TRP A 380 4.91 27.92 5.51
CA TRP A 380 4.38 26.56 5.70
C TRP A 380 4.91 25.89 6.98
N LEU A 381 6.14 26.24 7.38
CA LEU A 381 6.79 25.75 8.59
C LEU A 381 6.41 26.61 9.83
N GLY A 382 6.22 27.91 9.67
CA GLY A 382 6.04 28.90 10.75
C GLY A 382 4.66 29.58 10.83
N VAL A 383 3.87 29.68 9.76
CA VAL A 383 2.57 30.39 9.71
C VAL A 383 1.56 29.67 8.81
N SER A 384 0.96 28.63 9.35
CA SER A 384 -0.11 27.89 8.70
C SER A 384 -1.26 28.76 8.16
N THR A 385 -1.44 28.81 6.84
CA THR A 385 -2.66 29.27 6.16
C THR A 385 -3.24 28.10 5.35
N THR A 386 -4.33 27.42 5.72
CA THR A 386 -5.17 27.49 6.91
C THR A 386 -4.83 26.36 7.87
N LEU A 387 -4.29 26.82 8.99
CA LEU A 387 -4.17 26.09 10.24
C LEU A 387 -5.44 25.32 10.57
N GLU A 388 -6.64 25.79 10.24
CA GLU A 388 -7.90 25.12 10.56
C GLU A 388 -8.17 23.77 9.86
N GLU A 389 -7.59 23.47 8.69
CA GLU A 389 -7.80 22.19 8.00
C GLU A 389 -6.73 21.15 8.36
N ALA A 390 -5.46 21.57 8.36
CA ALA A 390 -4.38 20.79 8.93
C ALA A 390 -4.59 20.58 10.44
N MET A 391 -5.13 21.56 11.15
CA MET A 391 -5.68 21.45 12.50
C MET A 391 -7.09 20.86 12.54
N LYS A 392 -7.88 20.62 11.50
CA LYS A 392 -9.11 19.80 11.71
C LYS A 392 -8.71 18.33 11.82
N THR A 393 -7.74 17.92 11.00
CA THR A 393 -7.09 16.62 11.10
C THR A 393 -6.21 16.54 12.36
N ALA A 394 -5.37 17.53 12.62
CA ALA A 394 -4.51 17.57 13.80
C ALA A 394 -5.24 18.02 15.07
N ASN A 395 -6.36 18.75 15.05
CA ASN A 395 -7.22 19.06 16.23
C ASN A 395 -8.14 17.92 16.60
N ARG A 396 -8.48 17.00 15.69
CA ARG A 396 -8.97 15.69 16.12
C ARG A 396 -7.93 14.96 16.98
N CYS A 397 -6.64 15.12 16.67
CA CYS A 397 -5.55 14.67 17.54
C CYS A 397 -5.27 15.64 18.71
N ARG A 398 -5.51 16.95 18.57
CA ARG A 398 -5.19 17.99 19.57
C ARG A 398 -6.25 18.13 20.68
N PHE A 399 -7.50 17.73 20.42
CA PHE A 399 -8.52 17.54 21.45
C PHE A 399 -8.15 16.40 22.41
N LEU A 400 -7.38 15.43 21.90
CA LEU A 400 -6.78 14.36 22.70
C LEU A 400 -5.44 14.81 23.32
N PHE A 401 -4.71 15.72 22.67
CA PHE A 401 -3.36 16.15 23.10
C PHE A 401 -3.07 17.64 22.84
N PRO A 402 -3.23 18.53 23.84
CA PRO A 402 -2.83 19.94 23.69
C PRO A 402 -1.29 20.06 23.63
N PRO A 403 -0.71 20.85 22.70
CA PRO A 403 0.74 21.03 22.60
C PRO A 403 1.26 21.78 23.82
N LYS A 404 2.15 21.15 24.59
CA LYS A 404 2.82 21.72 25.77
C LYS A 404 3.96 22.67 25.40
N ALA A 405 3.82 23.50 24.36
CA ALA A 405 4.72 24.65 24.24
C ALA A 405 4.44 25.72 25.32
N LEU A 406 3.43 25.55 26.18
CA LEU A 406 3.06 26.50 27.24
C LEU A 406 2.57 25.86 28.56
N VAL A 407 2.86 24.59 28.86
CA VAL A 407 2.56 24.06 30.21
C VAL A 407 3.78 24.22 31.08
N VAL A 408 3.71 25.23 31.94
CA VAL A 408 4.51 25.42 33.14
C VAL A 408 4.76 24.06 33.78
N ALA A 409 6.02 23.77 34.09
CA ALA A 409 6.43 22.57 34.79
C ALA A 409 5.65 22.47 36.11
N GLU A 410 4.62 21.63 36.14
CA GLU A 410 4.10 21.12 37.40
C GLU A 410 5.04 19.98 37.82
N GLU A 411 5.59 20.11 39.02
CA GLU A 411 6.42 19.12 39.69
C GLU A 411 5.63 17.80 39.76
N GLN A 412 5.94 16.85 38.88
CA GLN A 412 5.41 15.50 38.94
C GLN A 412 6.35 14.62 39.77
N GLU A 413 5.76 13.87 40.69
CA GLU A 413 6.46 12.85 41.48
C GLU A 413 7.07 11.79 40.54
N ASP A 414 8.35 11.52 40.78
CA ASP A 414 9.20 10.61 40.01
C ASP A 414 8.78 9.14 40.27
N ASP A 415 7.84 8.63 39.47
CA ASP A 415 7.47 7.20 39.47
C ASP A 415 8.41 6.35 38.58
N GLY A 416 9.50 6.94 38.06
CA GLY A 416 10.45 6.29 37.17
C GLY A 416 9.93 6.04 35.74
N THR A 417 8.69 6.43 35.42
CA THR A 417 8.12 6.32 34.08
C THR A 417 8.42 7.58 33.29
N ASP A 418 9.06 7.43 32.13
CA ASP A 418 9.27 8.55 31.21
C ASP A 418 7.96 8.86 30.44
N TRP A 419 7.08 9.60 31.11
CA TRP A 419 5.80 10.06 30.57
C TRP A 419 5.95 10.90 29.30
N ASN A 420 7.08 11.56 29.10
CA ASN A 420 7.34 12.33 27.87
C ASN A 420 7.59 11.38 26.69
N ASN A 421 8.40 10.33 26.87
CA ASN A 421 8.61 9.33 25.83
C ASN A 421 7.32 8.58 25.49
N LEU A 422 6.52 8.19 26.49
CA LEU A 422 5.23 7.53 26.26
C LEU A 422 4.29 8.42 25.44
N ARG A 423 4.26 9.72 25.75
CA ARG A 423 3.44 10.68 25.01
C ARG A 423 3.87 10.80 23.54
N ILE A 424 5.18 10.95 23.29
CA ILE A 424 5.72 11.04 21.93
C ILE A 424 5.34 9.77 21.14
N PHE A 425 5.48 8.61 21.76
CA PHE A 425 5.11 7.34 21.16
C PHE A 425 3.61 7.26 20.80
N LEU A 426 2.72 7.73 21.67
CA LEU A 426 1.27 7.76 21.39
C LEU A 426 0.92 8.74 20.26
N GLU A 427 1.58 9.90 20.20
CA GLU A 427 1.41 10.86 19.11
C GLU A 427 1.85 10.25 17.76
N ASP A 428 2.95 9.50 17.75
CA ASP A 428 3.48 8.79 16.59
C ASP A 428 2.53 7.66 16.12
N LEU A 429 1.90 6.91 17.04
CA LEU A 429 0.94 5.86 16.69
C LEU A 429 -0.34 6.41 16.03
N GLU A 430 -0.87 7.53 16.53
CA GLU A 430 -2.04 8.18 15.90
C GLU A 430 -1.67 8.78 14.54
N ALA A 431 -0.46 9.33 14.40
CA ALA A 431 0.05 9.76 13.11
C ALA A 431 0.16 8.59 12.12
N ALA A 432 0.65 7.44 12.57
CA ALA A 432 0.75 6.24 11.76
C ALA A 432 -0.61 5.76 11.25
N LYS A 433 -1.63 5.77 12.10
CA LYS A 433 -3.01 5.46 11.70
C LYS A 433 -3.53 6.39 10.61
N ILE A 434 -3.24 7.69 10.70
CA ILE A 434 -3.64 8.66 9.66
C ILE A 434 -2.90 8.37 8.36
N ASP A 435 -1.60 8.11 8.42
CA ASP A 435 -0.79 7.82 7.25
C ASP A 435 -1.22 6.53 6.55
N ILE A 436 -1.46 5.45 7.29
CA ILE A 436 -2.01 4.19 6.77
C ILE A 436 -3.36 4.45 6.07
N CYS A 437 -4.27 5.20 6.69
CA CYS A 437 -5.55 5.52 6.05
C CYS A 437 -5.36 6.32 4.75
N LYS A 438 -4.43 7.28 4.75
CA LYS A 438 -4.15 8.11 3.57
C LYS A 438 -3.53 7.31 2.42
N ASP A 439 -2.73 6.32 2.76
CA ASP A 439 -2.02 5.42 1.85
C ASP A 439 -2.95 4.42 1.16
N ILE A 440 -4.09 4.08 1.79
CA ILE A 440 -5.06 3.12 1.26
C ILE A 440 -6.24 3.82 0.56
N VAL A 441 -6.87 4.82 1.21
CA VAL A 441 -8.10 5.45 0.68
C VAL A 441 -8.05 6.98 0.60
N GLY A 442 -6.92 7.59 0.92
CA GLY A 442 -6.81 9.05 0.99
C GLY A 442 -6.33 9.72 -0.29
N CYS A 443 -5.78 10.93 -0.13
CA CYS A 443 -5.30 11.76 -1.23
C CYS A 443 -3.96 11.32 -1.84
N ARG A 444 -3.29 10.34 -1.23
CA ARG A 444 -2.04 9.74 -1.71
C ARG A 444 -2.11 8.22 -1.56
N PRO A 445 -3.02 7.55 -2.29
CA PRO A 445 -3.31 6.15 -2.05
C PRO A 445 -2.26 5.25 -2.72
N PHE A 446 -1.00 5.28 -2.25
CA PHE A 446 0.07 4.48 -2.83
C PHE A 446 -0.22 2.98 -2.76
N SER A 447 -0.81 2.47 -1.69
CA SER A 447 -1.15 1.05 -1.60
C SER A 447 -2.60 0.77 -1.99
N GLY A 448 -3.44 1.80 -2.10
CA GLY A 448 -4.84 1.69 -2.51
C GLY A 448 -5.13 1.53 -4.00
N LEU A 449 -4.11 1.70 -4.85
CA LEU A 449 -4.23 1.64 -6.30
C LEU A 449 -3.88 0.25 -6.85
N ASN A 450 -4.63 -0.18 -7.86
CA ASN A 450 -4.38 -1.39 -8.62
C ASN A 450 -3.36 -1.13 -9.74
N TYR A 451 -2.08 -1.09 -9.38
CA TYR A 451 -1.00 -0.83 -10.34
C TYR A 451 -0.88 -1.91 -11.43
N THR A 452 -1.30 -3.14 -11.14
CA THR A 452 -1.37 -4.21 -12.14
C THR A 452 -2.38 -3.86 -13.23
N GLU A 453 -3.57 -3.38 -12.84
CA GLU A 453 -4.63 -2.96 -13.78
C GLU A 453 -4.23 -1.73 -14.59
N ILE A 454 -3.58 -0.76 -13.94
CA ILE A 454 -3.05 0.42 -14.63
C ILE A 454 -2.02 0.00 -15.69
N ALA A 455 -1.08 -0.88 -15.36
CA ALA A 455 -0.09 -1.35 -16.32
C ALA A 455 -0.69 -2.18 -17.46
N TRP A 456 -1.65 -3.05 -17.16
CA TRP A 456 -2.38 -3.80 -18.17
C TRP A 456 -3.17 -2.88 -19.12
N THR A 457 -3.83 -1.86 -18.58
CA THR A 457 -4.56 -0.86 -19.37
C THR A 457 -3.62 -0.07 -20.28
N LEU A 458 -2.48 0.37 -19.74
CA LEU A 458 -1.46 1.05 -20.55
C LEU A 458 -0.94 0.15 -21.67
N MET A 459 -0.69 -1.12 -21.40
CA MET A 459 -0.24 -2.08 -22.41
C MET A 459 -1.27 -2.23 -23.55
N ARG A 460 -2.57 -2.37 -23.24
CA ARG A 460 -3.63 -2.42 -24.26
C ARG A 460 -3.71 -1.13 -25.08
N MET A 461 -3.63 0.03 -24.42
CA MET A 461 -3.58 1.32 -25.10
C MET A 461 -2.41 1.41 -26.08
N PHE A 462 -1.20 0.99 -25.67
CA PHE A 462 -0.04 0.99 -26.56
C PHE A 462 -0.21 0.02 -27.73
N LYS A 463 -0.79 -1.16 -27.51
CA LYS A 463 -1.12 -2.12 -28.57
C LYS A 463 -2.08 -1.52 -29.60
N ASP A 464 -3.16 -0.89 -29.15
CA ASP A 464 -4.14 -0.27 -30.06
C ASP A 464 -3.55 0.90 -30.85
N ILE A 465 -2.66 1.68 -30.22
CA ILE A 465 -1.89 2.70 -30.92
C ILE A 465 -1.01 2.06 -32.00
N GLU A 466 -0.29 0.99 -31.68
CA GLU A 466 0.59 0.30 -32.64
C GLU A 466 -0.22 -0.30 -33.80
N ASP A 467 -1.36 -0.92 -33.53
CA ASP A 467 -2.25 -1.49 -34.55
C ASP A 467 -2.81 -0.38 -35.48
N GLU A 468 -3.27 0.76 -34.93
CA GLU A 468 -3.76 1.90 -35.75
C GLU A 468 -2.64 2.53 -36.59
N LEU A 469 -1.42 2.62 -36.06
CA LEU A 469 -0.27 3.14 -36.79
C LEU A 469 0.18 2.18 -37.93
N ASP A 470 0.12 0.86 -37.70
CA ASP A 470 0.44 -0.15 -38.71
C ASP A 470 -0.58 -0.10 -39.87
N GLU A 471 -1.87 0.13 -39.57
CA GLU A 471 -2.93 0.32 -40.57
C GLU A 471 -2.73 1.58 -41.44
N GLN A 472 -2.16 2.65 -40.86
CA GLN A 472 -1.97 3.94 -41.54
C GLN A 472 -0.72 4.02 -42.43
N GLY A 473 0.28 3.13 -42.31
CA GLY A 473 1.54 3.40 -43.02
C GLY A 473 2.70 2.39 -43.09
N GLY A 474 2.52 1.08 -42.88
CA GLY A 474 3.56 0.06 -43.20
C GLY A 474 4.76 -0.03 -42.23
N PRO A 475 5.72 -0.96 -42.44
CA PRO A 475 6.62 -1.49 -41.40
C PRO A 475 7.61 -0.51 -40.72
N ASP A 476 7.81 0.70 -41.25
CA ASP A 476 8.63 1.78 -40.62
C ASP A 476 7.91 2.49 -39.45
N TRP A 477 6.72 2.01 -39.07
CA TRP A 477 5.88 2.56 -38.01
C TRP A 477 5.95 1.79 -36.69
N ARG A 478 6.59 0.61 -36.68
CA ARG A 478 6.74 -0.20 -35.48
C ARG A 478 7.60 0.48 -34.43
N CYS A 479 6.98 0.80 -33.31
CA CYS A 479 7.66 1.15 -32.08
C CYS A 479 8.24 -0.10 -31.43
N SER A 480 9.49 -0.45 -31.71
CA SER A 480 10.24 -1.19 -30.69
C SER A 480 10.36 -0.27 -29.47
N GLY A 481 9.95 -0.68 -28.27
CA GLY A 481 9.68 0.17 -27.08
C GLY A 481 10.73 1.20 -26.63
N CYS A 482 11.91 1.28 -27.27
CA CYS A 482 12.89 2.36 -27.13
C CYS A 482 12.68 3.54 -28.13
N SER A 483 11.90 3.34 -29.19
CA SER A 483 11.75 4.22 -30.36
C SER A 483 10.52 5.12 -30.29
N VAL A 484 9.57 4.91 -29.36
CA VAL A 484 8.29 5.62 -29.34
C VAL A 484 8.45 7.14 -29.27
N MET A 485 9.43 7.63 -28.49
CA MET A 485 9.69 9.07 -28.36
C MET A 485 10.46 9.63 -29.56
N ASP A 486 11.39 8.87 -30.12
CA ASP A 486 12.19 9.28 -31.30
C ASP A 486 11.30 9.29 -32.58
N SER A 487 10.38 8.33 -32.68
CA SER A 487 9.46 8.13 -33.80
C SER A 487 8.29 9.12 -33.79
N ALA A 488 7.88 9.60 -32.61
CA ALA A 488 6.79 10.56 -32.43
C ALA A 488 7.23 12.03 -32.59
N GLN A 489 8.52 12.35 -32.38
CA GLN A 489 8.97 13.74 -32.32
C GLN A 489 8.85 14.52 -33.64
N GLY A 490 8.75 13.86 -34.78
CA GLY A 490 8.76 14.48 -36.11
C GLY A 490 7.52 14.23 -36.99
N ASN A 491 6.47 13.57 -36.48
CA ASN A 491 5.29 13.24 -37.28
C ASN A 491 4.00 13.66 -36.55
N GLU A 492 3.38 14.75 -37.01
CA GLU A 492 2.16 15.31 -36.40
C GLU A 492 0.98 14.33 -36.43
N GLU A 493 0.90 13.48 -37.46
CA GLU A 493 -0.14 12.46 -37.60
C GLU A 493 -0.02 11.41 -36.50
N ARG A 494 1.20 10.94 -36.20
CA ARG A 494 1.46 10.02 -35.08
C ARG A 494 1.05 10.64 -33.75
N LEU A 495 1.40 11.90 -33.51
CA LEU A 495 1.05 12.59 -32.27
C LEU A 495 -0.47 12.70 -32.08
N SER A 496 -1.23 12.85 -33.17
CA SER A 496 -2.69 12.84 -33.11
C SER A 496 -3.27 11.48 -32.74
N VAL A 497 -2.70 10.37 -33.25
CA VAL A 497 -3.10 9.00 -32.86
C VAL A 497 -2.82 8.76 -31.37
N PHE A 498 -1.63 9.13 -30.88
CA PHE A 498 -1.33 9.03 -29.44
C PHE A 498 -2.31 9.86 -28.59
N ALA A 499 -2.59 11.10 -28.98
CA ALA A 499 -3.50 11.97 -28.24
C ALA A 499 -4.92 11.39 -28.16
N LYS A 500 -5.43 10.89 -29.30
CA LYS A 500 -6.74 10.22 -29.38
C LYS A 500 -6.85 9.05 -28.40
N HIS A 501 -5.90 8.11 -28.45
CA HIS A 501 -5.94 6.93 -27.58
C HIS A 501 -5.75 7.25 -26.11
N PHE A 502 -4.95 8.27 -25.79
CA PHE A 502 -4.80 8.71 -24.41
C PHE A 502 -6.15 9.14 -23.85
N ASP A 503 -6.94 9.93 -24.61
CA ASP A 503 -8.25 10.40 -24.15
C ASP A 503 -9.34 9.31 -24.11
N GLU A 504 -9.23 8.25 -24.93
CA GLU A 504 -10.21 7.15 -24.98
C GLU A 504 -10.04 6.13 -23.85
N TYR A 505 -8.81 5.83 -23.45
CA TYR A 505 -8.50 4.69 -22.57
C TYR A 505 -8.70 4.95 -21.07
N PHE A 506 -8.70 6.21 -20.64
CA PHE A 506 -8.80 6.58 -19.24
C PHE A 506 -10.11 7.32 -18.97
N SER A 507 -11.09 6.58 -18.46
CA SER A 507 -12.42 7.04 -18.06
C SER A 507 -12.38 7.83 -16.76
N ILE A 508 -11.94 7.25 -15.63
CA ILE A 508 -11.85 7.91 -14.31
C ILE A 508 -10.81 7.22 -13.38
N LEU A 509 -10.01 8.00 -12.63
CA LEU A 509 -9.01 7.46 -11.68
C LEU A 509 -9.58 6.54 -10.56
N PRO A 510 -10.78 6.79 -10.01
CA PRO A 510 -11.43 5.87 -9.06
C PRO A 510 -11.62 4.44 -9.55
N GLU A 511 -11.63 4.17 -10.85
CA GLU A 511 -11.75 2.79 -11.35
C GLU A 511 -10.53 1.93 -11.00
N TYR A 512 -9.36 2.55 -10.83
CA TYR A 512 -8.13 1.85 -10.46
C TYR A 512 -7.88 1.77 -8.95
N MET A 513 -8.81 2.22 -8.11
CA MET A 513 -8.68 2.12 -6.66
C MET A 513 -9.48 0.92 -6.15
N TYR A 514 -8.87 0.07 -5.32
CA TYR A 514 -9.53 -1.13 -4.79
C TYR A 514 -10.84 -0.83 -4.05
N PHE A 515 -10.94 0.34 -3.41
CA PHE A 515 -12.04 0.67 -2.49
C PHE A 515 -12.93 1.84 -2.96
N ALA A 516 -12.62 2.51 -4.07
CA ALA A 516 -13.30 3.76 -4.43
C ALA A 516 -14.74 3.59 -4.91
N LYS A 517 -15.12 2.40 -5.42
CA LYS A 517 -16.50 2.09 -5.83
C LYS A 517 -17.45 1.86 -4.64
N TYR A 518 -16.92 1.64 -3.44
CA TYR A 518 -17.69 1.09 -2.32
C TYR A 518 -17.69 1.97 -1.08
N GLU A 519 -16.63 2.76 -0.89
CA GLU A 519 -16.51 3.60 0.27
C GLU A 519 -16.15 5.02 -0.17
N ASN A 520 -17.10 5.96 -0.03
CA ASN A 520 -16.76 7.38 -0.09
C ASN A 520 -15.78 7.63 1.07
N PRO A 521 -14.50 7.96 0.81
CA PRO A 521 -13.50 8.13 1.88
C PRO A 521 -13.92 9.20 2.89
N LEU A 522 -14.71 10.19 2.44
CA LEU A 522 -15.27 11.23 3.29
C LEU A 522 -16.37 10.67 4.20
N ARG A 523 -17.12 9.66 3.77
CA ARG A 523 -18.17 9.02 4.58
C ARG A 523 -17.57 8.21 5.72
N ILE A 524 -16.46 7.52 5.50
CA ILE A 524 -15.70 6.87 6.58
C ILE A 524 -15.18 7.91 7.59
N LEU A 525 -14.61 9.01 7.11
CA LEU A 525 -14.07 10.08 7.96
C LEU A 525 -15.15 10.84 8.73
N ALA A 526 -16.36 10.92 8.16
CA ALA A 526 -17.57 11.50 8.73
C ALA A 526 -18.19 10.58 9.79
N ASP A 527 -18.43 9.32 9.47
CA ASP A 527 -19.01 8.30 10.36
C ASP A 527 -18.12 8.07 11.58
N ARG A 528 -16.80 7.99 11.41
CA ARG A 528 -15.83 7.84 12.52
C ARG A 528 -15.74 9.07 13.42
N SER A 529 -16.35 10.18 13.02
CA SER A 529 -16.28 11.44 13.75
C SER A 529 -17.60 11.93 14.31
N GLY A 530 -18.69 11.19 14.04
CA GLY A 530 -20.03 11.61 14.42
C GLY A 530 -20.51 12.88 13.70
N VAL A 531 -19.87 13.27 12.60
CA VAL A 531 -20.25 14.45 11.80
C VAL A 531 -20.92 13.96 10.53
N SER A 532 -22.15 14.38 10.25
CA SER A 532 -22.82 14.09 8.98
C SER A 532 -22.16 14.84 7.82
N LEU A 533 -21.98 14.18 6.68
CA LEU A 533 -21.53 14.87 5.47
C LEU A 533 -22.58 15.90 5.01
N PRO A 534 -22.15 17.09 4.57
CA PRO A 534 -23.00 18.00 3.82
C PRO A 534 -23.66 17.30 2.61
N PRO A 535 -24.95 17.52 2.31
CA PRO A 535 -25.70 16.80 1.26
C PRO A 535 -25.10 16.94 -0.16
N ASP A 536 -24.34 18.00 -0.41
CA ASP A 536 -23.60 18.28 -1.64
C ASP A 536 -22.33 17.43 -1.80
N LEU A 537 -21.82 16.83 -0.72
CA LEU A 537 -20.65 15.94 -0.71
C LEU A 537 -21.02 14.45 -0.75
N GLU A 538 -22.29 14.10 -0.50
CA GLU A 538 -22.80 12.72 -0.62
C GLU A 538 -22.84 12.23 -2.07
N GLY A 539 -22.96 13.14 -3.05
CA GLY A 539 -23.02 12.82 -4.48
C GLY A 539 -21.71 13.03 -5.27
N ALA A 540 -20.64 13.53 -4.65
CA ALA A 540 -19.47 14.09 -5.35
C ALA A 540 -18.17 13.26 -5.23
N ALA A 541 -18.26 11.92 -5.19
CA ALA A 541 -17.09 11.03 -5.14
C ALA A 541 -16.14 11.21 -6.36
N ALA A 542 -16.63 11.74 -7.48
CA ALA A 542 -15.85 11.91 -8.72
C ALA A 542 -15.00 13.20 -8.79
N THR A 543 -15.28 14.20 -7.95
CA THR A 543 -14.76 15.57 -8.14
C THR A 543 -13.47 15.85 -7.38
N PHE A 544 -13.13 15.05 -6.36
CA PHE A 544 -12.10 15.40 -5.37
C PHE A 544 -10.65 15.04 -5.71
N ILE A 545 -10.38 14.45 -6.88
CA ILE A 545 -8.99 14.17 -7.31
C ILE A 545 -8.51 15.21 -8.31
N SER A 546 -8.49 16.47 -7.89
CA SER A 546 -7.69 17.51 -8.55
C SER A 546 -6.69 18.06 -7.54
N GLN A 547 -5.41 17.72 -7.74
CA GLN A 547 -4.31 18.31 -6.97
C GLN A 547 -4.20 19.83 -7.20
N GLU A 548 -4.86 20.38 -8.24
CA GLU A 548 -4.84 21.81 -8.55
C GLU A 548 -5.98 22.62 -7.91
N SER A 549 -7.15 22.03 -7.61
CA SER A 549 -8.27 22.82 -7.05
C SER A 549 -8.10 23.13 -5.56
N ILE A 550 -7.34 22.32 -4.82
CA ILE A 550 -7.00 22.63 -3.42
C ILE A 550 -5.99 23.81 -3.36
N CYS A 551 -5.24 24.05 -4.44
CA CYS A 551 -4.31 25.17 -4.52
C CYS A 551 -4.91 26.46 -5.10
N ASN A 552 -6.13 26.42 -5.66
CA ASN A 552 -6.71 27.57 -6.40
C ASN A 552 -8.10 28.04 -5.92
N VAL A 553 -8.73 27.43 -4.90
CA VAL A 553 -9.91 28.04 -4.27
C VAL A 553 -9.47 29.06 -3.23
N GLY A 554 -8.94 30.17 -3.74
CA GLY A 554 -8.91 31.44 -3.05
C GLY A 554 -10.04 32.33 -3.57
N ILE A 555 -10.67 33.05 -2.64
CA ILE A 555 -11.60 34.17 -2.85
C ILE A 555 -13.07 33.78 -3.12
N MET A 556 -13.79 33.52 -2.04
CA MET A 556 -14.85 34.43 -1.58
C MET A 556 -15.09 34.34 -0.08
#